data_AF-A0A2N7Y4L5-F1
#
_entry.id   AF-A0A2N7Y4L5-F1
#
_cell.length_a   1.000
_cell.length_b   1.000
_cell.length_c   1.000
_cell.angle_alpha   90.00
_cell.angle_beta   90.00
_cell.angle_gamma   90.00
#
_symmetry.space_group_name_H-M   'P 1'
#
loop_
_entity.id
_entity.type
_entity.pdbx_description
1 polymer ?
#
loop_
_entity_poly.entity_id
_entity_poly.type
_entity_poly.pdbx_seq_one_letter_code
_entity_poly.pdbx_strand_id
1 'polypeptide(L)'
;MSLSGIFSSAHQRRSFLLASGGLLLLCFLATLWIANRPEQSPSLETFNSFLNSVVASGAFAILSTLYISFFVDPNEVQKAAVVLPQDISQNLERIVADSVDYQISVRTGRHFRAKTLPRLLEQAKKHRQPIRVDAILLDFRDEAICEQYARFRQSATFDSHLWSVEYVQSEVLATILAIARAKNEYPLLLNVQLYLSKRLSTFRIEGSSQELIVTREDPKDFAYRYHRSHRDYAAYAHELGLIRTEASNVDVPTNVAPTEVLQTMFGLGKIAATVITAAEQAVGGRSPYA
;
A
#
# COMPACT_ATOMS: atom_id res chain seq x y z
N MET A 1 -17.11 0.09 -23.14
CA MET A 1 -16.20 0.78 -22.20
C MET A 1 -16.75 0.60 -20.80
N SER A 2 -15.95 0.12 -19.83
CA SER A 2 -16.39 0.06 -18.43
C SER A 2 -16.34 1.46 -17.81
N LEU A 3 -17.25 1.76 -16.88
CA LEU A 3 -17.24 3.01 -16.10
C LEU A 3 -15.87 3.24 -15.42
N SER A 4 -15.23 2.17 -14.98
CA SER A 4 -13.89 2.19 -14.38
C SER A 4 -12.78 2.65 -15.33
N GLY A 5 -12.88 2.41 -16.64
CA GLY A 5 -11.89 2.85 -17.63
C GLY A 5 -11.92 4.37 -17.87
N ILE A 6 -13.12 4.96 -17.87
CA ILE A 6 -13.31 6.40 -18.12
C ILE A 6 -12.64 7.26 -17.05
N PHE A 7 -12.62 6.79 -15.79
CA PHE A 7 -12.00 7.51 -14.67
C PHE A 7 -10.49 7.26 -14.51
N SER A 8 -9.92 6.24 -15.18
CA SER A 8 -8.51 5.85 -14.97
C SER A 8 -7.52 6.53 -15.94
N SER A 9 -7.97 7.02 -17.10
CA SER A 9 -7.08 7.63 -18.11
C SER A 9 -7.46 9.09 -18.43
N ALA A 10 -6.49 10.01 -18.32
CA ALA A 10 -6.68 11.42 -18.66
C ALA A 10 -7.11 11.65 -20.12
N HIS A 11 -6.67 10.79 -21.04
CA HIS A 11 -7.05 10.86 -22.45
C HIS A 11 -8.51 10.43 -22.67
N GLN A 12 -8.94 9.34 -22.03
CA GLN A 12 -10.33 8.87 -22.12
C GLN A 12 -11.31 9.86 -21.49
N ARG A 13 -10.92 10.49 -20.39
CA ARG A 13 -11.70 11.56 -19.73
C ARG A 13 -11.89 12.78 -20.64
N ARG A 14 -10.82 13.23 -21.33
CA ARG A 14 -10.91 14.32 -22.33
C ARG A 14 -11.80 13.94 -23.52
N SER A 15 -11.64 12.73 -24.06
CA SER A 15 -12.46 12.26 -25.18
C SER A 15 -13.95 12.17 -24.82
N PHE A 16 -14.27 11.67 -23.62
CA PHE A 16 -15.65 11.60 -23.13
C PHE A 16 -16.25 13.01 -22.97
N LEU A 17 -15.54 13.94 -22.34
CA LEU A 17 -16.00 15.32 -22.18
C LEU A 17 -16.22 16.04 -23.52
N LEU A 18 -15.33 15.83 -24.50
CA LEU A 18 -15.49 16.39 -25.84
C LEU A 18 -16.68 15.78 -26.59
N ALA A 19 -16.89 14.47 -26.49
CA ALA A 19 -18.03 13.79 -27.10
C ALA A 19 -19.37 14.24 -26.47
N SER A 20 -19.44 14.30 -25.14
CA SER A 20 -20.64 14.77 -24.42
C SER A 20 -20.91 16.26 -24.67
N GLY A 21 -19.86 17.10 -24.68
CA GLY A 21 -19.98 18.52 -25.01
C GLY A 21 -20.43 18.75 -26.44
N GLY A 22 -19.90 17.98 -27.40
CA GLY A 22 -20.32 18.02 -28.80
C GLY A 22 -21.78 17.60 -28.99
N LEU A 23 -22.23 16.55 -28.30
CA LEU A 23 -23.63 16.11 -28.33
C LEU A 23 -24.57 17.19 -27.79
N LEU A 24 -24.23 17.82 -26.67
CA LEU A 24 -25.03 18.91 -26.09
C LEU A 24 -25.09 20.14 -27.00
N LEU A 25 -23.97 20.48 -27.65
CA LEU A 25 -23.93 21.56 -28.63
C LEU A 25 -24.83 21.25 -29.84
N LEU A 26 -24.80 20.02 -30.34
CA LEU A 26 -25.68 19.58 -31.43
C LEU A 26 -27.15 19.63 -31.03
N CYS A 27 -27.51 19.16 -29.84
CA CYS A 27 -28.87 19.27 -29.31
C CYS A 27 -29.31 20.73 -29.19
N PHE A 28 -28.44 21.62 -28.71
CA PHE A 28 -28.72 23.05 -28.60
C PHE A 28 -28.88 23.74 -29.97
N LEU A 29 -28.04 23.39 -30.95
CA LEU A 29 -28.20 23.90 -32.32
C LEU A 29 -29.49 23.39 -32.97
N ALA A 30 -29.86 22.13 -32.70
CA ALA A 30 -31.12 21.56 -33.16
C ALA A 30 -32.34 22.27 -32.55
N THR A 31 -32.31 22.63 -31.27
CA THR A 31 -33.41 23.39 -30.64
C THR A 31 -33.53 24.79 -31.23
N LEU A 32 -32.41 25.49 -31.47
CA LEU A 32 -32.41 26.80 -32.13
C LEU A 32 -32.96 26.73 -33.57
N TRP A 33 -32.58 25.68 -34.31
CA TRP A 33 -33.04 25.48 -35.68
C TRP A 33 -34.55 25.16 -35.75
N ILE A 34 -35.04 24.33 -34.82
CA ILE A 34 -36.47 24.02 -34.69
C ILE A 34 -37.26 25.28 -34.29
N ALA A 35 -36.76 26.06 -33.33
CA ALA A 35 -37.42 27.27 -32.85
C ALA A 35 -37.60 28.34 -33.94
N ASN A 36 -36.73 28.35 -34.96
CA ASN A 36 -36.79 29.31 -36.07
C ASN A 36 -37.69 28.87 -37.25
N ARG A 37 -38.46 27.78 -37.10
CA ARG A 37 -39.41 27.30 -38.12
C ARG A 37 -40.80 27.93 -37.93
N PRO A 38 -41.42 28.50 -38.98
CA PRO A 38 -42.69 29.22 -38.89
C PRO A 38 -43.92 28.34 -38.66
N GLU A 39 -43.88 27.05 -39.03
CA GLU A 39 -44.94 26.08 -38.74
C GLU A 39 -44.35 24.89 -37.99
N GLN A 40 -44.90 24.59 -36.82
CA GLN A 40 -44.47 23.46 -35.99
C GLN A 40 -45.61 22.44 -35.90
N SER A 41 -45.33 21.20 -36.32
CA SER A 41 -46.23 20.08 -36.07
C SER A 41 -46.18 19.69 -34.59
N PRO A 42 -47.25 19.12 -34.01
CA PRO A 42 -47.27 18.67 -32.60
C PRO A 42 -46.11 17.70 -32.24
N SER A 43 -45.68 16.88 -33.20
CA SER A 43 -44.53 15.99 -33.05
C SER A 43 -43.19 16.73 -32.93
N LEU A 44 -43.04 17.85 -33.64
CA LEU A 44 -41.82 18.65 -33.67
C LEU A 44 -41.68 19.49 -32.39
N GLU A 45 -42.81 19.94 -31.83
CA GLU A 45 -42.87 20.60 -30.51
C GLU A 45 -42.51 19.63 -29.37
N THR A 46 -43.03 18.41 -29.41
CA THR A 46 -42.70 17.36 -28.44
C THR A 46 -41.21 17.01 -28.49
N PHE A 47 -40.64 16.90 -29.69
CA PHE A 47 -39.22 16.62 -29.88
C PHE A 47 -38.34 17.79 -29.41
N ASN A 48 -38.74 19.04 -29.64
CA ASN A 48 -38.03 20.22 -29.13
C ASN A 48 -37.99 20.25 -27.59
N SER A 49 -39.12 19.91 -26.95
CA SER A 49 -39.21 19.82 -25.48
C SER A 49 -38.30 18.73 -24.90
N PHE A 50 -38.19 17.59 -25.59
CA PHE A 50 -37.23 16.55 -25.25
C PHE A 50 -35.78 17.05 -25.36
N LEU A 51 -35.41 17.70 -26.48
CA LEU A 51 -34.07 18.24 -26.68
C LEU A 51 -33.72 19.31 -25.63
N ASN A 52 -34.65 20.21 -25.29
CA ASN A 52 -34.45 21.21 -24.23
C ASN A 52 -34.19 20.54 -22.87
N SER A 53 -34.89 19.45 -22.56
CA SER A 53 -34.68 18.69 -21.34
C SER A 53 -33.29 18.03 -21.31
N VAL A 54 -32.82 17.50 -22.45
CA VAL A 54 -31.48 16.93 -22.59
C VAL A 54 -30.40 18.00 -22.41
N VAL A 55 -30.57 19.18 -23.02
CA VAL A 55 -29.61 20.30 -22.89
C VAL A 55 -29.58 20.81 -21.45
N ALA A 56 -30.73 21.03 -20.81
CA ALA A 56 -30.82 21.53 -19.45
C ALA A 56 -30.22 20.54 -18.44
N SER A 57 -30.56 19.26 -18.54
CA SER A 57 -30.02 18.21 -17.65
C SER A 57 -28.52 17.99 -17.87
N GLY A 58 -28.05 18.02 -19.12
CA GLY A 58 -26.63 17.91 -19.45
C GLY A 58 -25.81 19.11 -18.95
N ALA A 59 -26.32 20.33 -19.13
CA ALA A 59 -25.70 21.54 -18.59
C ALA A 59 -25.63 21.49 -17.05
N PHE A 60 -26.72 21.09 -16.39
CA PHE A 60 -26.74 20.90 -14.94
C PHE A 60 -25.74 19.84 -14.46
N ALA A 61 -25.62 18.72 -15.15
CA ALA A 61 -24.66 17.66 -14.82
C ALA A 61 -23.20 18.15 -14.96
N ILE A 62 -22.89 18.91 -16.02
CA ILE A 62 -21.56 19.51 -16.22
C ILE A 62 -21.25 20.51 -15.12
N LEU A 63 -22.17 21.45 -14.84
CA LEU A 63 -21.99 22.45 -13.79
C LEU A 63 -21.85 21.81 -12.41
N SER A 64 -22.66 20.81 -12.09
CA SER A 64 -22.56 20.06 -10.83
C SER A 64 -21.22 19.33 -10.72
N THR A 65 -20.74 18.73 -11.81
CA THR A 65 -19.44 18.05 -11.84
C THR A 65 -18.29 19.05 -11.68
N LEU A 66 -18.35 20.21 -12.35
CA LEU A 66 -17.38 21.29 -12.20
C LEU A 66 -17.38 21.84 -10.77
N TYR A 67 -18.56 22.04 -10.18
CA TYR A 67 -18.72 22.45 -8.79
C TYR A 67 -18.07 21.45 -7.84
N ILE A 68 -18.43 20.16 -7.93
CA ILE A 68 -17.81 19.09 -7.11
C ILE A 68 -16.30 19.05 -7.31
N SER A 69 -15.81 19.19 -8.54
CA SER A 69 -14.37 19.21 -8.87
C SER A 69 -13.64 20.44 -8.33
N PHE A 70 -14.35 21.54 -8.06
CA PHE A 70 -13.78 22.74 -7.44
C PHE A 70 -13.62 22.59 -5.93
N PHE A 71 -14.46 21.77 -5.29
CA PHE A 71 -14.40 21.47 -3.85
C PHE A 71 -13.58 20.23 -3.50
N VAL A 72 -13.32 19.34 -4.45
CA VAL A 72 -12.44 18.18 -4.28
C VAL A 72 -11.23 18.38 -5.18
N ASP A 73 -10.06 18.67 -4.61
CA ASP A 73 -8.81 18.80 -5.38
C ASP A 73 -8.54 17.48 -6.13
N PRO A 74 -8.71 17.43 -7.46
CA PRO A 74 -8.53 16.21 -8.23
C PRO A 74 -7.09 15.71 -8.15
N ASN A 75 -6.12 16.60 -7.87
CA ASN A 75 -4.72 16.24 -7.71
C ASN A 75 -4.48 15.50 -6.39
N GLU A 76 -5.21 15.81 -5.31
CA GLU A 76 -5.09 15.05 -4.06
C GLU A 76 -5.64 13.62 -4.21
N VAL A 77 -6.76 13.45 -4.92
CA VAL A 77 -7.33 12.12 -5.23
C VAL A 77 -6.43 11.30 -6.16
N GLN A 78 -5.63 11.93 -7.02
CA GLN A 78 -4.65 11.21 -7.85
C GLN A 78 -3.35 10.87 -7.10
N LYS A 79 -3.01 11.64 -6.07
CA LYS A 79 -1.80 11.46 -5.24
C LYS A 79 -1.99 10.48 -4.09
N ALA A 80 -3.21 10.35 -3.56
CA ALA A 80 -3.64 9.25 -2.71
C ALA A 80 -4.50 8.27 -3.49
N ALA A 81 -3.91 7.14 -3.89
CA ALA A 81 -4.65 6.11 -4.61
C ALA A 81 -5.16 5.05 -3.62
N VAL A 82 -6.47 4.79 -3.64
CA VAL A 82 -7.01 3.54 -3.11
C VAL A 82 -6.45 2.41 -3.98
N VAL A 83 -5.74 1.48 -3.35
CA VAL A 83 -5.14 0.31 -3.98
C VAL A 83 -6.02 -0.90 -3.67
N LEU A 84 -6.44 -1.59 -4.73
CA LEU A 84 -7.24 -2.81 -4.59
C LEU A 84 -6.36 -3.94 -4.03
N PRO A 85 -6.94 -4.88 -3.26
CA PRO A 85 -6.24 -6.05 -2.72
C PRO A 85 -5.27 -6.74 -3.68
N GLN A 86 -5.75 -7.03 -4.89
CA GLN A 86 -4.97 -7.73 -5.93
C GLN A 86 -3.80 -6.92 -6.49
N ASP A 87 -3.83 -5.59 -6.33
CA ASP A 87 -2.82 -4.68 -6.87
C ASP A 87 -1.77 -4.28 -5.82
N ILE A 88 -1.93 -4.69 -4.55
CA ILE A 88 -1.01 -4.32 -3.45
C ILE A 88 0.41 -4.80 -3.75
N SER A 89 0.58 -6.07 -4.12
CA SER A 89 1.90 -6.65 -4.43
C SER A 89 2.58 -5.91 -5.58
N GLN A 90 1.84 -5.59 -6.65
CA GLN A 90 2.38 -4.83 -7.78
C GLN A 90 2.81 -3.42 -7.37
N ASN A 91 2.04 -2.75 -6.51
CA ASN A 91 2.39 -1.42 -6.00
C ASN A 91 3.64 -1.47 -5.11
N LEU A 92 3.76 -2.47 -4.24
CA LEU A 92 4.97 -2.69 -3.44
C LEU A 92 6.20 -2.92 -4.31
N GLU A 93 6.09 -3.77 -5.34
CA GLU A 93 7.17 -4.01 -6.29
C GLU A 93 7.60 -2.75 -7.03
N ARG A 94 6.64 -1.90 -7.42
CA ARG A 94 6.95 -0.60 -8.06
C ARG A 94 7.70 0.32 -7.11
N ILE A 95 7.27 0.41 -5.84
CA ILE A 95 7.99 1.22 -4.84
C ILE A 95 9.43 0.71 -4.73
N VAL A 96 9.62 -0.61 -4.55
CA VAL A 96 10.94 -1.22 -4.42
C VAL A 96 11.85 -0.95 -5.63
N ALA A 97 11.32 -1.01 -6.86
CA ALA A 97 12.11 -0.90 -8.08
C ALA A 97 12.92 0.42 -8.18
N ASP A 98 12.35 1.52 -7.69
CA ASP A 98 12.93 2.87 -7.80
C ASP A 98 13.55 3.36 -6.48
N SER A 99 13.60 2.50 -5.45
CA SER A 99 14.01 2.88 -4.10
C SER A 99 15.52 2.77 -3.89
N VAL A 100 16.09 3.73 -3.16
CA VAL A 100 17.42 3.63 -2.52
C VAL A 100 17.31 3.53 -0.99
N ASP A 101 16.09 3.70 -0.49
CA ASP A 101 15.71 3.59 0.90
C ASP A 101 14.34 2.90 1.01
N TYR A 102 14.16 2.11 2.07
CA TYR A 102 12.90 1.45 2.38
C TYR A 102 12.66 1.49 3.88
N GLN A 103 11.45 1.84 4.29
CA GLN A 103 11.02 1.86 5.68
C GLN A 103 9.80 0.95 5.81
N ILE A 104 9.75 0.15 6.86
CA ILE A 104 8.65 -0.78 7.10
C ILE A 104 8.34 -0.88 8.58
N SER A 105 7.07 -0.71 8.93
CA SER A 105 6.52 -0.98 10.26
C SER A 105 5.43 -2.04 10.15
N VAL A 106 5.75 -3.24 10.60
CA VAL A 106 4.91 -4.44 10.53
C VAL A 106 5.06 -5.25 11.80
N ARG A 107 4.20 -6.27 11.98
CA ARG A 107 4.31 -7.18 13.12
C ARG A 107 5.41 -8.21 12.87
N THR A 108 5.08 -9.25 12.11
CA THR A 108 5.98 -10.38 11.86
C THR A 108 6.87 -10.21 10.63
N GLY A 109 6.43 -9.43 9.63
CA GLY A 109 7.21 -9.20 8.41
C GLY A 109 7.22 -10.34 7.39
N ARG A 110 6.25 -11.27 7.42
CA ARG A 110 6.18 -12.42 6.49
C ARG A 110 6.32 -12.03 5.01
N HIS A 111 5.53 -11.05 4.54
CA HIS A 111 5.61 -10.58 3.14
C HIS A 111 6.96 -9.94 2.84
N PHE A 112 7.46 -9.10 3.76
CA PHE A 112 8.76 -8.45 3.62
C PHE A 112 9.88 -9.47 3.49
N ARG A 113 9.93 -10.47 4.36
CA ARG A 113 10.87 -11.59 4.32
C ARG A 113 10.83 -12.33 2.99
N ALA A 114 9.64 -12.73 2.54
CA ALA A 114 9.48 -13.63 1.41
C ALA A 114 9.54 -12.96 0.03
N LYS A 115 9.24 -11.66 -0.07
CA LYS A 115 9.10 -10.94 -1.35
C LYS A 115 9.88 -9.63 -1.39
N THR A 116 9.61 -8.72 -0.46
CA THR A 116 10.16 -7.35 -0.52
C THR A 116 11.68 -7.34 -0.35
N LEU A 117 12.23 -8.01 0.66
CA LEU A 117 13.66 -8.04 0.94
C LEU A 117 14.48 -8.64 -0.21
N PRO A 118 14.12 -9.83 -0.77
CA PRO A 118 14.77 -10.34 -1.98
C PRO A 118 14.74 -9.33 -3.15
N ARG A 119 13.61 -8.64 -3.36
CA ARG A 119 13.48 -7.69 -4.46
C ARG A 119 14.31 -6.43 -4.26
N LEU A 120 14.41 -5.92 -3.03
CA LEU A 120 15.31 -4.81 -2.66
C LEU A 120 16.77 -5.19 -2.95
N LEU A 121 17.17 -6.43 -2.64
CA LEU A 121 18.52 -6.93 -2.94
C LEU A 121 18.77 -7.07 -4.45
N GLU A 122 17.81 -7.60 -5.21
CA GLU A 122 17.91 -7.67 -6.67
C GLU A 122 18.09 -6.29 -7.29
N GLN A 123 17.32 -5.30 -6.80
CA GLN A 123 17.42 -3.91 -7.22
C GLN A 123 18.81 -3.33 -6.88
N ALA A 124 19.27 -3.50 -5.64
CA ALA A 124 20.59 -3.03 -5.19
C ALA A 124 21.73 -3.64 -6.03
N LYS A 125 21.64 -4.94 -6.36
CA LYS A 125 22.58 -5.63 -7.26
C LYS A 125 22.53 -5.08 -8.68
N LYS A 126 21.33 -4.94 -9.26
CA LYS A 126 21.12 -4.48 -10.62
C LYS A 126 21.68 -3.06 -10.82
N HIS A 127 21.45 -2.18 -9.86
CA HIS A 127 21.89 -0.79 -9.91
C HIS A 127 23.27 -0.56 -9.30
N ARG A 128 23.87 -1.59 -8.68
CA ARG A 128 25.14 -1.51 -7.93
C ARG A 128 25.14 -0.38 -6.90
N GLN A 129 23.99 -0.18 -6.27
CA GLN A 129 23.76 0.90 -5.32
C GLN A 129 23.31 0.30 -3.98
N PRO A 130 23.92 0.69 -2.85
CA PRO A 130 23.46 0.23 -1.55
C PRO A 130 22.05 0.71 -1.25
N ILE A 131 21.23 -0.16 -0.66
CA ILE A 131 19.89 0.15 -0.18
C ILE A 131 19.88 0.26 1.33
N ARG A 132 19.25 1.32 1.85
CA ARG A 132 19.00 1.50 3.28
C ARG A 132 17.63 0.95 3.64
N VAL A 133 17.55 0.13 4.68
CA VAL A 133 16.29 -0.43 5.17
C VAL A 133 16.13 -0.13 6.65
N ASP A 134 15.04 0.52 7.03
CA ASP A 134 14.61 0.62 8.42
C ASP A 134 13.45 -0.35 8.64
N ALA A 135 13.73 -1.45 9.34
CA ALA A 135 12.74 -2.49 9.61
C ALA A 135 12.30 -2.42 11.07
N ILE A 136 11.01 -2.14 11.28
CA ILE A 136 10.38 -2.11 12.60
C ILE A 136 9.43 -3.31 12.68
N LEU A 137 9.74 -4.21 13.60
CA LEU A 137 8.98 -5.43 13.88
C LEU A 137 8.33 -5.37 15.26
N LEU A 138 7.38 -6.25 15.52
CA LEU A 138 6.83 -6.45 16.87
C LEU A 138 7.94 -6.96 17.81
N ASP A 139 7.99 -6.44 19.03
CA ASP A 139 8.92 -6.96 20.04
C ASP A 139 8.47 -8.33 20.55
N PHE A 140 9.05 -9.39 19.97
CA PHE A 140 8.73 -10.79 20.32
C PHE A 140 9.03 -11.14 21.79
N ARG A 141 9.83 -10.32 22.48
CA ARG A 141 10.19 -10.52 23.90
C ARG A 141 9.06 -10.10 24.82
N ASP A 142 8.12 -9.30 24.33
CA ASP A 142 6.91 -8.91 25.05
C ASP A 142 5.80 -9.92 24.77
N GLU A 143 5.67 -10.90 25.67
CA GLU A 143 4.73 -12.02 25.52
C GLU A 143 3.28 -11.54 25.50
N ALA A 144 2.94 -10.53 26.31
CA ALA A 144 1.59 -9.97 26.37
C ALA A 144 1.17 -9.33 25.04
N ILE A 145 2.09 -8.63 24.38
CA ILE A 145 1.87 -8.07 23.04
C ILE A 145 1.76 -9.16 21.98
N CYS A 146 2.60 -10.20 22.06
CA CYS A 146 2.50 -11.36 21.18
C CYS A 146 1.14 -12.05 21.31
N GLU A 147 0.67 -12.22 22.54
CA GLU A 147 -0.64 -12.80 22.83
C GLU A 147 -1.78 -11.92 22.30
N GLN A 148 -1.72 -10.61 22.54
CA GLN A 148 -2.72 -9.66 22.03
C GLN A 148 -2.81 -9.73 20.50
N TYR A 149 -1.66 -9.78 19.83
CA TYR A 149 -1.63 -9.90 18.38
C TYR A 149 -2.13 -11.26 17.87
N ALA A 150 -1.78 -12.36 18.54
CA ALA A 150 -2.29 -13.69 18.21
C ALA A 150 -3.82 -13.73 18.32
N ARG A 151 -4.40 -13.22 19.42
CA ARG A 151 -5.86 -13.13 19.62
C ARG A 151 -6.54 -12.26 18.55
N PHE A 152 -5.92 -11.15 18.15
CA PHE A 152 -6.41 -10.33 17.05
C PHE A 152 -6.47 -11.13 15.74
N ARG A 153 -5.39 -11.85 15.39
CA ARG A 153 -5.35 -12.65 14.16
C ARG A 153 -6.33 -13.83 14.18
N GLN A 154 -6.51 -14.47 15.33
CA GLN A 154 -7.50 -15.54 15.52
C GLN A 154 -8.93 -15.06 15.23
N SER A 155 -9.26 -13.81 15.56
CA SER A 155 -10.61 -13.26 15.36
C SER A 155 -10.82 -12.60 13.99
N ALA A 156 -9.75 -12.08 13.37
CA ALA A 156 -9.86 -11.21 12.21
C ALA A 156 -9.46 -11.84 10.88
N THR A 157 -8.87 -13.05 10.85
CA THR A 157 -8.22 -13.57 9.64
C THR A 157 -8.48 -15.03 9.34
N PHE A 158 -8.37 -15.41 8.05
CA PHE A 158 -8.69 -16.76 7.57
C PHE A 158 -7.70 -17.84 8.05
N ASP A 159 -6.47 -17.46 8.43
CA ASP A 159 -5.44 -18.34 8.96
C ASP A 159 -5.47 -18.41 10.50
N SER A 160 -6.62 -18.12 11.11
CA SER A 160 -6.84 -18.01 12.56
C SER A 160 -6.25 -19.15 13.39
N HIS A 161 -6.38 -20.39 12.92
CA HIS A 161 -5.93 -21.60 13.60
C HIS A 161 -4.39 -21.69 13.78
N LEU A 162 -3.60 -20.92 13.02
CA LEU A 162 -2.14 -20.94 13.11
C LEU A 162 -1.60 -20.05 14.25
N TRP A 163 -2.39 -19.07 14.70
CA TRP A 163 -1.86 -17.99 15.52
C TRP A 163 -1.80 -18.37 16.99
N SER A 164 -0.59 -18.64 17.48
CA SER A 164 -0.24 -18.70 18.89
C SER A 164 0.84 -17.66 19.22
N VAL A 165 1.16 -17.49 20.51
CA VAL A 165 2.28 -16.66 20.96
C VAL A 165 3.60 -17.13 20.31
N GLU A 166 3.86 -18.43 20.35
CA GLU A 166 5.05 -19.06 19.76
C GLU A 166 5.10 -18.88 18.24
N TYR A 167 3.94 -18.92 17.57
CA TYR A 167 3.88 -18.67 16.13
C TYR A 167 4.23 -17.21 15.81
N VAL A 168 3.72 -16.24 16.57
CA VAL A 168 4.09 -14.82 16.41
C VAL A 168 5.58 -14.63 16.63
N GLN A 169 6.13 -15.19 17.72
CA GLN A 169 7.56 -15.09 18.04
C GLN A 169 8.43 -15.71 16.95
N SER A 170 8.10 -16.92 16.50
CA SER A 170 8.88 -17.60 15.45
C SER A 170 8.84 -16.85 14.12
N GLU A 171 7.71 -16.26 13.73
CA GLU A 171 7.61 -15.48 12.49
C GLU A 171 8.37 -14.14 12.56
N VAL A 172 8.38 -13.46 13.72
CA VAL A 172 9.25 -12.28 13.93
C VAL A 172 10.72 -12.68 13.82
N LEU A 173 11.12 -13.73 14.54
CA LEU A 173 12.50 -14.22 14.55
C LEU A 173 12.95 -14.70 13.16
N ALA A 174 12.07 -15.32 12.38
CA ALA A 174 12.35 -15.72 11.01
C ALA A 174 12.66 -14.52 10.09
N THR A 175 11.98 -13.40 10.29
CA THR A 175 12.28 -12.16 9.56
C THR A 175 13.62 -11.56 10.00
N ILE A 176 13.93 -11.58 11.30
CA ILE A 176 15.24 -11.15 11.82
C ILE A 176 16.37 -12.02 11.22
N LEU A 177 16.20 -13.34 11.19
CA LEU A 177 17.14 -14.28 10.57
C LEU A 177 17.34 -13.99 9.08
N ALA A 178 16.27 -13.70 8.34
CA ALA A 178 16.36 -13.36 6.92
C ALA A 178 17.14 -12.06 6.68
N ILE A 179 16.89 -11.04 7.51
CA ILE A 179 17.66 -9.78 7.49
C ILE A 179 19.15 -10.06 7.77
N ALA A 180 19.46 -10.85 8.80
CA ALA A 180 20.83 -11.16 9.16
C ALA A 180 21.57 -11.94 8.06
N ARG A 181 20.92 -12.95 7.46
CA ARG A 181 21.45 -13.69 6.30
C ARG A 181 21.73 -12.76 5.13
N ALA A 182 20.77 -11.91 4.77
CA ALA A 182 20.92 -10.95 3.69
C ALA A 182 22.06 -9.94 3.94
N LYS A 183 22.19 -9.45 5.19
CA LYS A 183 23.27 -8.52 5.58
C LYS A 183 24.64 -9.17 5.52
N ASN A 184 24.75 -10.45 5.91
CA ASN A 184 26.00 -11.22 5.81
C ASN A 184 26.38 -11.54 4.37
N GLU A 185 25.40 -11.85 3.52
CA GLU A 185 25.64 -12.19 2.12
C GLU A 185 25.95 -10.95 1.27
N TYR A 186 25.35 -9.79 1.60
CA TYR A 186 25.47 -8.55 0.85
C TYR A 186 25.85 -7.33 1.71
N PRO A 187 26.98 -7.37 2.45
CA PRO A 187 27.31 -6.36 3.46
C PRO A 187 27.57 -4.95 2.89
N LEU A 188 27.96 -4.86 1.62
CA LEU A 188 28.18 -3.58 0.93
C LEU A 188 26.93 -3.03 0.24
N LEU A 189 25.91 -3.86 0.02
CA LEU A 189 24.70 -3.48 -0.72
C LEU A 189 23.48 -3.30 0.17
N LEU A 190 23.48 -3.85 1.39
CA LEU A 190 22.34 -3.79 2.30
C LEU A 190 22.74 -3.18 3.64
N ASN A 191 22.21 -2.00 3.94
CA ASN A 191 22.31 -1.37 5.25
C ASN A 191 20.96 -1.47 5.95
N VAL A 192 20.83 -2.35 6.95
CA VAL A 192 19.59 -2.50 7.72
C VAL A 192 19.74 -1.96 9.13
N GLN A 193 18.80 -1.12 9.54
CA GLN A 193 18.52 -0.76 10.91
C GLN A 193 17.27 -1.54 11.36
N LEU A 194 17.43 -2.39 12.38
CA LEU A 194 16.35 -3.21 12.91
C LEU A 194 15.86 -2.64 14.24
N TYR A 195 14.54 -2.54 14.38
CA TYR A 195 13.88 -2.05 15.58
C TYR A 195 12.80 -3.03 16.04
N LEU A 196 12.66 -3.21 17.35
CA LEU A 196 11.62 -3.99 17.99
C LEU A 196 10.69 -3.04 18.75
N SER A 197 9.42 -2.98 18.32
CA SER A 197 8.42 -2.08 18.87
C SER A 197 7.43 -2.81 19.77
N LYS A 198 7.14 -2.18 20.92
CA LYS A 198 6.05 -2.58 21.81
C LYS A 198 4.71 -1.94 21.43
N ARG A 199 4.62 -1.35 20.24
CA ARG A 199 3.39 -0.75 19.75
C ARG A 199 2.66 -1.71 18.84
N LEU A 200 1.45 -2.12 19.24
CA LEU A 200 0.57 -2.91 18.38
C LEU A 200 -0.31 -1.99 17.53
N SER A 201 -0.28 -2.18 16.21
CA SER A 201 -1.14 -1.48 15.26
C SER A 201 -1.75 -2.49 14.28
N THR A 202 -2.98 -2.23 13.84
CA THR A 202 -3.63 -3.01 12.77
C THR A 202 -3.17 -2.55 11.37
N PHE A 203 -2.60 -1.35 11.27
CA PHE A 203 -2.05 -0.82 10.03
C PHE A 203 -0.59 -1.18 9.86
N ARG A 204 -0.21 -1.55 8.65
CA ARG A 204 1.19 -1.66 8.22
C ARG A 204 1.50 -0.42 7.41
N ILE A 205 2.66 0.15 7.62
CA ILE A 205 3.13 1.29 6.83
C ILE A 205 4.48 0.88 6.27
N GLU A 206 4.60 0.88 4.94
CA GLU A 206 5.86 0.55 4.28
C GLU A 206 6.05 1.34 2.99
N GLY A 207 7.29 1.51 2.56
CA GLY A 207 7.63 2.17 1.31
C GLY A 207 8.96 2.91 1.37
N SER A 208 9.13 3.93 0.53
CA SER A 208 10.35 4.73 0.42
C SER A 208 10.14 6.19 0.79
N SER A 209 11.22 6.96 0.76
CA SER A 209 11.19 8.42 0.89
C SER A 209 10.36 9.15 -0.19
N GLN A 210 9.96 8.46 -1.26
CA GLN A 210 9.12 9.02 -2.33
C GLN A 210 7.67 8.58 -2.23
N GLU A 211 7.39 7.44 -1.60
CA GLU A 211 6.06 6.86 -1.61
C GLU A 211 5.87 5.88 -0.46
N LEU A 212 4.73 5.98 0.22
CA LEU A 212 4.31 5.06 1.26
C LEU A 212 3.03 4.34 0.85
N ILE A 213 2.89 3.10 1.29
CA ILE A 213 1.64 2.36 1.26
C ILE A 213 1.24 1.96 2.67
N VAL A 214 -0.02 2.20 2.99
CA VAL A 214 -0.65 1.83 4.25
C VAL A 214 -1.61 0.69 3.97
N THR A 215 -1.32 -0.49 4.51
CA THR A 215 -2.14 -1.70 4.36
C THR A 215 -2.73 -2.13 5.69
N ARG A 216 -3.74 -3.00 5.67
CA ARG A 216 -4.28 -3.67 6.85
C ARG A 216 -3.76 -5.10 6.96
N GLU A 217 -4.13 -5.76 8.06
CA GLU A 217 -3.71 -7.14 8.34
C GLU A 217 -4.34 -8.19 7.41
N ASP A 218 -5.59 -7.98 6.97
CA ASP A 218 -6.27 -8.85 6.03
C ASP A 218 -5.83 -8.50 4.59
N PRO A 219 -5.34 -9.49 3.81
CA PRO A 219 -5.03 -9.29 2.40
C PRO A 219 -6.16 -8.77 1.52
N LYS A 220 -7.41 -8.97 1.93
CA LYS A 220 -8.61 -8.60 1.18
C LYS A 220 -9.04 -7.16 1.41
N ASP A 221 -8.38 -6.46 2.34
CA ASP A 221 -8.65 -5.05 2.58
C ASP A 221 -7.97 -4.16 1.53
N PHE A 222 -8.63 -3.05 1.20
CA PHE A 222 -8.00 -1.99 0.42
C PHE A 222 -6.78 -1.41 1.15
N ALA A 223 -5.81 -0.95 0.37
CA ALA A 223 -4.68 -0.19 0.85
C ALA A 223 -4.75 1.26 0.36
N TYR A 224 -3.97 2.13 0.99
CA TYR A 224 -3.85 3.52 0.61
C TYR A 224 -2.41 3.83 0.29
N ARG A 225 -2.17 4.37 -0.90
CA ARG A 225 -0.85 4.73 -1.39
C ARG A 225 -0.70 6.24 -1.42
N TYR A 226 0.37 6.75 -0.84
CA TYR A 226 0.65 8.18 -0.69
C TYR A 226 1.99 8.51 -1.32
N HIS A 227 1.96 9.29 -2.40
CA HIS A 227 3.18 9.88 -2.96
C HIS A 227 3.69 11.01 -2.04
N ARG A 228 5.00 11.30 -2.06
CA ARG A 228 5.64 12.35 -1.23
C ARG A 228 4.97 13.71 -1.32
N SER A 229 4.39 14.03 -2.47
CA SER A 229 3.66 15.27 -2.73
C SER A 229 2.22 15.31 -2.22
N HIS A 230 1.71 14.21 -1.66
CA HIS A 230 0.38 14.15 -1.04
C HIS A 230 0.42 14.80 0.35
N ARG A 231 -0.63 15.55 0.72
CA ARG A 231 -0.67 16.28 2.00
C ARG A 231 -0.50 15.39 3.23
N ASP A 232 -1.02 14.16 3.18
CA ASP A 232 -0.99 13.22 4.30
C ASP A 232 0.30 12.37 4.35
N TYR A 233 1.16 12.43 3.31
CA TYR A 233 2.42 11.69 3.30
C TYR A 233 3.28 12.01 4.53
N ALA A 234 3.41 13.31 4.83
CA ALA A 234 4.22 13.78 5.95
C ALA A 234 3.71 13.25 7.30
N ALA A 235 2.40 13.10 7.47
CA ALA A 235 1.81 12.54 8.68
C ALA A 235 2.19 11.07 8.87
N TYR A 236 2.10 10.24 7.82
CA TYR A 236 2.48 8.82 7.90
C TYR A 236 4.00 8.63 8.02
N ALA A 237 4.80 9.46 7.36
CA ALA A 237 6.26 9.45 7.51
C ALA A 237 6.67 9.85 8.93
N HIS A 238 6.01 10.85 9.52
CA HIS A 238 6.21 11.25 10.91
C HIS A 238 5.79 10.14 11.88
N GLU A 239 4.65 9.49 11.64
CA GLU A 239 4.18 8.35 12.43
C GLU A 239 5.21 7.20 12.43
N LEU A 240 5.76 6.83 11.27
CA LEU A 240 6.87 5.88 11.20
C LEU A 240 8.08 6.33 12.02
N GLY A 241 8.39 7.63 11.98
CA GLY A 241 9.46 8.22 12.78
C GLY A 241 9.24 8.11 14.29
N LEU A 242 8.02 8.35 14.77
CA LEU A 242 7.65 8.19 16.17
C LEU A 242 7.76 6.73 16.61
N ILE A 243 7.17 5.80 15.84
CA ILE A 243 7.23 4.35 16.12
C ILE A 243 8.69 3.90 16.22
N ARG A 244 9.56 4.35 15.29
CA ARG A 244 10.99 4.04 15.29
C ARG A 244 11.70 4.59 16.53
N THR A 245 11.38 5.80 16.94
CA THR A 245 12.02 6.47 18.09
C THR A 245 11.65 5.80 19.41
N GLU A 246 10.42 5.30 19.54
CA GLU A 246 9.95 4.57 20.73
C GLU A 246 10.38 3.09 20.74
N ALA A 247 10.79 2.55 19.59
CA ALA A 247 11.21 1.17 19.46
C ALA A 247 12.66 0.95 19.93
N SER A 248 12.94 -0.27 20.40
CA SER A 248 14.30 -0.67 20.75
C SER A 248 15.09 -0.98 19.48
N ASN A 249 16.17 -0.24 19.21
CA ASN A 249 17.12 -0.60 18.17
C ASN A 249 17.86 -1.89 18.56
N VAL A 250 18.04 -2.80 17.59
CA VAL A 250 18.74 -4.06 17.79
C VAL A 250 19.82 -4.22 16.73
N ASP A 251 21.06 -4.35 17.17
CA ASP A 251 22.18 -4.58 16.29
C ASP A 251 22.11 -5.97 15.64
N VAL A 252 22.11 -5.99 14.32
CA VAL A 252 22.18 -7.22 13.53
C VAL A 252 23.65 -7.58 13.33
N PRO A 253 24.16 -8.65 13.95
CA PRO A 253 25.57 -9.00 13.89
C PRO A 253 25.96 -9.40 12.46
N THR A 254 27.20 -9.06 12.10
CA THR A 254 27.82 -9.49 10.85
C THR A 254 28.84 -10.59 11.11
N ASN A 255 29.03 -11.51 10.17
CA ASN A 255 30.00 -12.62 10.24
C ASN A 255 29.73 -13.65 11.35
N VAL A 256 28.47 -13.83 11.72
CA VAL A 256 28.02 -14.88 12.67
C VAL A 256 27.32 -15.99 11.90
N ALA A 257 27.54 -17.25 12.30
CA ALA A 257 26.86 -18.38 11.70
C ALA A 257 25.34 -18.23 11.83
N PRO A 258 24.52 -18.58 10.81
CA PRO A 258 23.07 -18.37 10.85
C PRO A 258 22.37 -18.94 12.09
N THR A 259 22.86 -20.06 12.61
CA THR A 259 22.35 -20.75 13.80
C THR A 259 22.66 -20.02 15.12
N GLU A 260 23.67 -19.14 15.11
CA GLU A 260 24.16 -18.42 16.29
C GLU A 260 23.66 -16.96 16.35
N VAL A 261 23.08 -16.44 15.26
CA VAL A 261 22.61 -15.05 15.15
C VAL A 261 21.65 -14.69 16.28
N LEU A 262 20.60 -15.49 16.49
CA LEU A 262 19.58 -15.18 17.51
C LEU A 262 20.15 -15.25 18.93
N GLN A 263 21.04 -16.22 19.18
CA GLN A 263 21.72 -16.35 20.46
C GLN A 263 22.64 -15.16 20.73
N THR A 264 23.36 -14.69 19.71
CA THR A 264 24.25 -13.53 19.80
C THR A 264 23.45 -12.25 20.06
N MET A 265 22.31 -12.07 19.40
CA MET A 265 21.49 -10.87 19.52
C MET A 265 20.75 -10.77 20.85
N PHE A 266 20.25 -11.89 21.38
CA PHE A 266 19.31 -11.87 22.52
C PHE A 266 19.84 -12.56 23.78
N GLY A 267 20.92 -13.34 23.66
CA GLY A 267 21.54 -14.11 24.74
C GLY A 267 21.06 -15.57 24.79
N LEU A 268 21.95 -16.45 25.27
CA LEU A 268 21.67 -17.88 25.46
C LEU A 268 20.48 -18.10 26.42
N GLY A 269 19.59 -19.03 26.05
CA GLY A 269 18.50 -19.51 26.91
C GLY A 269 17.28 -18.59 27.06
N LYS A 270 17.28 -17.40 26.45
CA LYS A 270 16.12 -16.48 26.52
C LYS A 270 14.98 -16.80 25.55
N ILE A 271 15.22 -17.65 24.56
CA ILE A 271 14.25 -18.05 23.54
C ILE A 271 14.13 -19.56 23.58
N ALA A 272 12.90 -20.08 23.64
CA ALA A 272 12.65 -21.51 23.63
C ALA A 272 13.19 -22.15 22.34
N ALA A 273 13.87 -23.30 22.46
CA ALA A 273 14.48 -23.98 21.33
C ALA A 273 13.46 -24.35 20.23
N THR A 274 12.24 -24.70 20.61
CA THR A 274 11.13 -24.97 19.68
C THR A 274 10.79 -23.76 18.80
N VAL A 275 10.81 -22.56 19.38
CA VAL A 275 10.56 -21.30 18.65
C VAL A 275 11.70 -20.98 17.69
N ILE A 276 12.95 -21.24 18.09
CA ILE A 276 14.12 -21.08 17.20
C ILE A 276 14.01 -22.01 16.00
N THR A 277 13.75 -23.30 16.22
CA THR A 277 13.60 -24.27 15.13
C THR A 277 12.46 -23.89 14.18
N ALA A 278 11.32 -23.46 14.73
CA ALA A 278 10.20 -22.97 13.93
C ALA A 278 10.57 -21.72 13.12
N ALA A 279 11.33 -20.79 13.71
CA ALA A 279 11.81 -19.59 13.02
C ALA A 279 12.73 -19.94 11.84
N GLU A 280 13.67 -20.86 12.03
CA GLU A 280 14.59 -21.32 10.98
C GLU A 280 13.84 -21.96 9.80
N GLN A 281 12.82 -22.78 10.08
CA GLN A 281 11.95 -23.36 9.06
C GLN A 281 11.14 -22.28 8.33
N ALA A 282 10.63 -21.29 9.06
CA ALA A 282 9.82 -20.21 8.50
C ALA A 282 10.61 -19.24 7.61
N VAL A 283 11.96 -19.18 7.71
CA VAL A 283 12.78 -18.29 6.86
C VAL A 283 12.47 -18.48 5.36
N GLY A 284 12.36 -19.73 4.91
CA GLY A 284 12.02 -20.08 3.52
C GLY A 284 10.52 -20.17 3.23
N GLY A 285 9.67 -19.81 4.19
CA GLY A 285 8.22 -19.89 4.09
C GLY A 285 7.65 -18.98 2.99
N ARG A 286 6.54 -19.41 2.37
CA ARG A 286 5.85 -18.62 1.35
C ARG A 286 5.22 -17.36 1.95
N SER A 287 5.09 -16.33 1.12
CA SER A 287 4.30 -15.14 1.45
C SER A 287 2.83 -15.53 1.64
N PRO A 288 2.11 -14.97 2.62
CA PRO A 288 0.66 -15.19 2.78
C PRO A 288 -0.18 -14.55 1.66
N TYR A 289 0.47 -13.82 0.74
CA TYR A 289 -0.13 -13.15 -0.43
C TYR A 289 0.23 -13.85 -1.75
N ALA A 290 0.80 -15.06 -1.70
CA ALA A 290 1.19 -15.85 -2.86
C ALA A 290 0.03 -16.65 -3.46
#